data_AF-A0A0F9D084-F1
#
_entry.id   AF-A0A0F9D084-F1
#
_cell.length_a   1.000
_cell.length_b   1.000
_cell.length_c   1.000
_cell.angle_alpha   90.00
_cell.angle_beta   90.00
_cell.angle_gamma   90.00
#
_symmetry.space_group_name_H-M   'P 1'
#
loop_
_entity.id
_entity.type
_entity.pdbx_description
1 polymer ?
#
loop_
_entity_poly.entity_id
_entity_poly.type
_entity_poly.pdbx_seq_one_letter_code
_entity_poly.pdbx_strand_id
1 'polypeptide(L)' 'MIAVSGVHKHFGGFRAVDGATLNIAKGSITGLVGPN' A
#
# COMPACT_ATOMS: atom_id res chain seq x y z
N MET A 1 3.60 -13.68 6.48
CA MET A 1 2.49 -13.33 5.57
C MET A 1 1.95 -12.00 6.06
N ILE A 2 2.00 -10.97 5.22
CA ILE A 2 1.48 -9.64 5.53
C ILE A 2 0.37 -9.37 4.53
N ALA A 3 -0.78 -8.91 5.01
CA ALA A 3 -1.93 -8.57 4.18
C ALA A 3 -2.50 -7.22 4.64
N VAL A 4 -2.78 -6.36 3.67
CA VAL A 4 -3.51 -5.11 3.87
C VAL A 4 -4.62 -5.03 2.83
N SER A 5 -5.77 -4.47 3.20
CA SER A 5 -6.96 -4.42 2.34
C SER A 5 -7.61 -3.06 2.45
N GLY A 6 -7.90 -2.44 1.29
CA GLY A 6 -8.62 -1.17 1.22
C GLY A 6 -7.99 -0.05 2.03
N VAL A 7 -6.65 0.03 2.10
CA VAL A 7 -5.95 1.06 2.89
C VAL A 7 -6.19 2.43 2.27
N HIS A 8 -6.62 3.37 3.10
CA HIS A 8 -6.74 4.77 2.73
C HIS A 8 -5.88 5.64 3.64
N LYS A 9 -5.24 6.65 3.06
CA LYS A 9 -4.51 7.66 3.82
C LYS A 9 -4.74 9.03 3.21
N HIS A 10 -5.26 9.93 4.04
CA HIS A 10 -5.44 11.33 3.71
C HIS A 10 -4.50 12.21 4.55
N PHE A 11 -4.02 13.29 3.94
CA PHE A 11 -3.29 14.38 4.56
C PHE A 11 -4.02 15.68 4.19
N GLY A 12 -4.84 16.20 5.11
CA GLY A 12 -5.73 17.32 4.78
C GLY A 12 -6.65 16.97 3.61
N GLY A 13 -6.69 17.83 2.59
CA GLY A 13 -7.45 17.59 1.35
C GLY A 13 -6.78 16.62 0.36
N PHE A 14 -5.58 16.12 0.64
CA PHE A 14 -4.83 15.26 -0.26
C PHE A 14 -4.99 13.78 0.09
N ARG A 15 -5.36 12.95 -0.89
CA ARG A 15 -5.47 11.50 -0.75
C ARG A 15 -4.17 10.83 -1.20
N ALA A 16 -3.28 10.58 -0.24
CA ALA A 16 -1.99 9.93 -0.49
C ALA A 16 -2.11 8.43 -0.78
N VAL A 17 -3.11 7.75 -0.19
CA VAL A 17 -3.41 6.35 -0.52
C VAL A 17 -4.91 6.21 -0.71
N ASP A 18 -5.30 5.59 -1.83
CA ASP A 18 -6.70 5.36 -2.17
C ASP A 18 -7.00 3.87 -2.41
N GLY A 19 -7.38 3.16 -1.34
CA GLY A 19 -7.96 1.82 -1.44
C GLY A 19 -6.94 0.73 -1.72
N ALA A 20 -5.68 0.92 -1.31
CA ALA A 20 -4.61 -0.01 -1.61
C ALA A 20 -4.80 -1.36 -0.91
N THR A 21 -4.68 -2.43 -1.68
CA THR A 21 -4.72 -3.82 -1.19
C THR A 21 -3.44 -4.52 -1.63
N LEU A 22 -2.75 -5.16 -0.70
CA LEU A 22 -1.47 -5.83 -0.94
C LEU A 22 -1.34 -7.09 -0.09
N ASN A 23 -0.81 -8.15 -0.70
CA ASN A 23 -0.44 -9.39 -0.01
C ASN A 23 1.04 -9.67 -0.25
N ILE A 24 1.80 -9.89 0.83
CA ILE A 24 3.22 -10.24 0.79
C ILE A 24 3.38 -11.66 1.34
N ALA A 25 3.89 -12.55 0.49
CA ALA A 25 4.13 -13.94 0.81
C ALA A 25 5.25 -14.10 1.85
N LYS A 26 5.24 -15.20 2.61
CA LYS A 26 6.34 -15.50 3.53
C LYS A 26 7.59 -15.85 2.71
N GLY A 27 8.73 -15.25 3.03
CA GLY A 27 10.00 -15.52 2.35
C GLY A 27 10.18 -14.81 1.00
N SER A 28 9.26 -13.93 0.60
CA SER A 28 9.41 -13.11 -0.61
C SER A 28 9.99 -11.73 -0.30
N ILE A 29 10.70 -11.16 -1.28
CA ILE A 29 11.06 -9.75 -1.31
C ILE A 29 10.08 -9.04 -2.26
N THR A 30 9.50 -7.93 -1.82
CA THR A 30 8.56 -7.13 -2.61
C THR A 30 9.03 -5.68 -2.64
N GLY A 31 9.23 -5.15 -3.85
CA GLY A 31 9.53 -3.73 -4.07
C GLY A 31 8.29 -3.00 -4.57
N LEU A 32 7.96 -1.87 -3.95
CA LEU A 32 6.95 -0.93 -4.43
C LEU A 32 7.64 0.34 -4.88
N VAL A 33 7.41 0.76 -6.12
CA VAL A 33 7.99 1.96 -6.72
C VAL A 33 6.89 2.77 -7.41
N GLY A 34 7.04 4.09 -7.44
CA GLY A 34 6.11 5.01 -8.08
C GLY A 34 6.81 6.30 -8.48
N PRO A 35 6.16 7.16 -9.29
CA PRO A 35 6.68 8.50 -9.58
C PRO A 35 6.78 9.33 -8.30
N ASN A 36 7.73 10.29 -8.27
CA ASN A 36 7.81 11.32 -7.24
C ASN A 36 6.73 12.38 -7.43
#